data_AF-A0A7X9M3T2-F1
#
_entry.id   AF-A0A7X9M3T2-F1
#
_cell.length_a   1.000
_cell.length_b   1.000
_cell.length_c   1.000
_cell.angle_alpha   90.00
_cell.angle_beta   90.00
_cell.angle_gamma   90.00
#
_symmetry.space_group_name_H-M   'P 1'
#
loop_
_entity.id
_entity.type
_entity.pdbx_description
1 polymer ?
#
loop_
_entity_poly.entity_id
_entity_poly.type
_entity_poly.pdbx_seq_one_letter_code
_entity_poly.pdbx_strand_id
1 'polypeptide(L)' 'MKSRWKEMNYNAELDCWVVFWGDNTGYKMRCGEWFDLHLGNGKILSCRLELGRDWYIITGRNEIRFYLKNNETYHVDL' A
#
# COMPACT_ATOMS: atom_id res chain seq x y z
N MET A 1 -3.90 19.03 12.10
CA MET A 1 -4.51 17.71 11.85
C MET A 1 -3.44 16.79 11.29
N LYS A 2 -3.27 15.58 11.82
CA LYS A 2 -2.37 14.60 11.18
C LYS A 2 -2.94 14.26 9.79
N SER A 3 -2.10 14.23 8.76
CA SER A 3 -2.50 13.80 7.43
C SER A 3 -3.14 12.40 7.53
N ARG A 4 -4.29 12.20 6.86
CA ARG A 4 -4.90 10.86 6.73
C ARG A 4 -3.92 9.88 6.07
N TRP A 5 -3.20 10.38 5.08
CA TRP A 5 -2.25 9.61 4.29
C TRP A 5 -1.02 9.22 5.09
N LYS A 6 -0.67 7.95 5.00
CA LYS A 6 0.47 7.30 5.63
C LYS A 6 1.43 6.80 4.56
N GLU A 7 2.72 6.83 4.86
CA GLU A 7 3.71 6.23 3.97
C GLU A 7 3.67 4.72 4.10
N MET A 8 3.71 4.04 2.96
CA MET A 8 3.86 2.61 2.84
C MET A 8 5.13 2.31 2.06
N ASN A 9 6.06 1.60 2.69
CA ASN A 9 7.36 1.24 2.12
C ASN A 9 7.55 -0.27 2.18
N TYR A 10 8.28 -0.81 1.22
CA TYR A 10 8.67 -2.21 1.26
C TYR A 10 9.84 -2.39 2.24
N ASN A 11 9.70 -3.34 3.16
CA ASN A 11 10.75 -3.74 4.08
C ASN A 11 11.37 -5.05 3.60
N ALA A 12 12.62 -5.01 3.15
CA ALA A 12 13.33 -6.17 2.60
C ALA A 12 13.69 -7.23 3.65
N GLU A 13 13.88 -6.84 4.92
CA GLU A 13 14.17 -7.80 6.00
C GLU A 13 12.94 -8.63 6.38
N LEU A 14 11.76 -8.00 6.29
CA LEU A 14 10.47 -8.62 6.61
C LEU A 14 9.76 -9.20 5.39
N ASP A 15 10.26 -8.91 4.18
CA ASP A 15 9.65 -9.23 2.89
C ASP A 15 8.16 -8.82 2.80
N CYS A 16 7.83 -7.62 3.29
CA CYS A 16 6.46 -7.11 3.26
C CYS A 16 6.36 -5.59 3.15
N TRP A 17 5.17 -5.11 2.79
CA TRP A 17 4.84 -3.69 2.85
C TRP A 17 4.51 -3.27 4.29
N VAL A 18 5.06 -2.13 4.71
CA VAL A 18 4.88 -1.58 6.05
C VAL A 18 4.35 -0.17 5.96
N VAL A 19 3.24 0.10 6.65
CA VAL A 19 2.63 1.43 6.78
C VAL A 19 3.11 2.10 8.05
N PHE A 20 3.56 3.35 7.97
CA PHE A 20 4.12 4.09 9.10
C PHE A 20 3.14 5.16 9.59
N TRP A 21 2.79 5.12 10.88
CA TRP A 21 1.85 6.08 11.51
C TRP A 21 2.53 7.27 12.20
N GLY A 22 3.85 7.38 12.06
CA GLY A 22 4.66 8.47 12.61
C GLY A 22 5.09 8.27 14.06
N ASP A 23 4.84 7.11 14.66
CA ASP A 23 5.25 6.73 16.01
C ASP A 23 6.32 5.62 16.02
N ASN A 24 7.02 5.42 14.90
CA ASN A 24 7.96 4.32 14.65
C ASN A 24 7.35 2.90 14.76
N THR A 25 6.05 2.77 14.99
CA THR A 25 5.37 1.48 14.87
C THR A 25 4.92 1.30 13.42
N GLY A 26 5.46 0.27 12.77
CA GLY A 26 5.12 -0.08 11.40
C GLY A 26 4.01 -1.14 11.39
N TYR A 27 2.91 -0.85 10.69
CA TYR A 27 1.86 -1.82 10.43
C TYR A 27 2.24 -2.70 9.24
N LYS A 28 2.38 -4.01 9.47
CA LYS A 28 2.77 -4.97 8.42
C LYS A 28 1.54 -5.38 7.63
N MET A 29 1.51 -5.02 6.36
CA MET A 29 0.43 -5.36 5.46
C MET A 29 0.43 -6.86 5.13
N ARG A 30 -0.77 -7.41 4.89
CA ARG A 30 -1.02 -8.82 4.55
C ARG A 30 -1.82 -8.95 3.27
N CYS A 31 -1.73 -10.11 2.63
CA CYS A 31 -2.61 -10.43 1.50
C CYS A 31 -4.08 -10.36 1.92
N GLY A 32 -4.92 -9.88 1.02
CA GLY A 32 -6.36 -9.72 1.25
C GLY A 32 -6.76 -8.40 1.93
N GLU A 33 -5.80 -7.63 2.45
CA GLU A 33 -6.10 -6.33 3.07
C GLU A 33 -6.44 -5.28 2.03
N TRP A 34 -7.46 -4.48 2.34
CA TRP A 34 -7.93 -3.38 1.52
C TRP A 34 -7.37 -2.06 2.06
N PHE A 35 -7.05 -1.14 1.14
CA PHE A 35 -6.60 0.19 1.47
C PHE A 35 -6.84 1.14 0.28
N ASP A 36 -6.85 2.43 0.56
CA ASP A 36 -6.96 3.49 -0.43
C ASP A 36 -5.58 4.04 -0.78
N LEU A 37 -5.20 3.95 -2.05
CA LEU A 37 -3.96 4.52 -2.59
C LEU A 37 -4.18 5.94 -3.08
N HIS A 38 -3.40 6.90 -2.58
CA HIS A 38 -3.43 8.29 -3.02
C HIS A 38 -2.58 8.48 -4.29
N LEU A 39 -3.23 8.85 -5.39
CA LEU A 39 -2.58 9.08 -6.69
C LEU A 39 -2.22 10.56 -6.92
N GLY A 40 -2.44 11.43 -5.92
CA GLY A 40 -2.31 12.87 -6.04
C GLY A 40 -3.53 13.55 -6.69
N ASN A 41 -3.59 14.89 -6.62
CA ASN A 41 -4.66 15.71 -7.19
C ASN A 41 -6.08 15.26 -6.79
N GLY A 42 -6.24 14.79 -5.54
CA GLY A 42 -7.52 14.30 -5.01
C GLY A 42 -7.97 12.95 -5.57
N LYS A 43 -7.17 12.29 -6.42
CA LYS A 43 -7.49 10.96 -6.96
C LYS A 43 -7.09 9.87 -5.97
N ILE A 44 -8.00 8.92 -5.78
CA ILE A 44 -7.89 7.81 -4.84
C ILE A 44 -8.23 6.53 -5.57
N LEU A 45 -7.50 5.46 -5.26
CA LEU A 45 -7.70 4.14 -5.82
C LEU A 45 -7.86 3.12 -4.70
N SER A 46 -9.07 2.62 -4.50
CA SER A 46 -9.31 1.54 -3.54
C SER A 46 -8.78 0.23 -4.11
N CYS A 47 -7.98 -0.47 -3.32
CA CYS A 47 -7.28 -1.66 -3.80
C CYS A 47 -7.01 -2.68 -2.70
N ARG A 48 -6.82 -3.93 -3.12
CA ARG A 48 -6.48 -5.06 -2.24
C ARG A 48 -5.03 -5.47 -2.48
N LEU A 49 -4.26 -5.65 -1.41
CA LEU A 49 -2.89 -6.15 -1.49
C LEU A 49 -2.88 -7.67 -1.70
N GLU A 50 -2.02 -8.14 -2.59
CA GLU A 50 -1.78 -9.56 -2.82
C GLU A 50 -0.30 -9.83 -3.11
N LEU A 51 0.10 -11.10 -2.97
CA LEU A 51 1.44 -11.58 -3.29
C LEU A 51 1.36 -12.71 -4.31
N GLY A 52 2.14 -12.57 -5.39
CA GLY A 52 2.33 -13.59 -6.41
C GLY A 52 3.82 -13.86 -6.56
N ARG A 53 4.37 -13.58 -7.74
CA ARG A 53 5.83 -13.51 -7.93
C ARG A 53 6.44 -12.30 -7.20
N ASP A 54 5.75 -11.18 -7.25
CA ASP A 54 6.07 -9.92 -6.57
C ASP A 54 4.77 -9.40 -5.95
N TRP A 55 4.88 -8.44 -5.02
CA TRP A 55 3.72 -7.77 -4.43
C TRP A 55 2.96 -6.95 -5.48
N TYR A 56 1.63 -7.05 -5.46
CA TYR A 56 0.77 -6.32 -6.39
C TYR A 56 -0.53 -5.91 -5.72
N ILE A 57 -1.20 -4.91 -6.31
CA ILE A 57 -2.55 -4.51 -5.93
C ILE A 57 -3.55 -4.99 -6.95
N ILE A 58 -4.75 -5.34 -6.49
CA ILE A 58 -5.94 -5.57 -7.30
C ILE A 58 -6.88 -4.38 -7.14
N THR A 59 -7.41 -3.87 -8.25
CA THR A 59 -8.33 -2.72 -8.22
C THR A 59 -9.33 -2.72 -9.39
N GLY A 60 -10.39 -1.93 -9.23
CA GLY A 60 -11.46 -1.77 -10.22
C GLY A 60 -12.35 -3.01 -10.36
N ARG A 61 -13.39 -2.90 -11.17
CA ARG A 61 -14.39 -3.98 -11.37
C ARG A 61 -13.83 -5.20 -12.12
N ASN A 62 -12.75 -5.02 -12.86
CA ASN A 62 -12.13 -6.07 -13.68
C ASN A 62 -10.94 -6.72 -12.98
N GLU A 63 -10.74 -6.48 -11.67
CA GLU A 63 -9.64 -7.04 -10.87
C GLU A 63 -8.25 -6.85 -11.52
N ILE A 64 -8.02 -5.63 -12.04
CA ILE A 64 -6.77 -5.31 -12.74
C ILE A 64 -5.63 -5.31 -11.74
N ARG A 65 -4.48 -5.86 -12.17
CA ARG A 65 -3.28 -6.04 -11.35
C ARG A 65 -2.23 -4.99 -11.68
N PHE A 66 -1.69 -4.35 -10.64
CA PHE A 66 -0.54 -3.47 -10.75
C PHE A 66 0.53 -3.92 -9.76
N TYR A 67 1.72 -4.24 -10.26
CA TYR A 67 2.85 -4.60 -9.42
C TYR A 67 3.41 -3.38 -8.72
N LEU A 68 3.64 -3.52 -7.41
CA LEU A 68 4.30 -2.49 -6.62
C LEU A 68 5.81 -2.55 -6.87
N LYS A 69 6.46 -1.40 -6.74
CA LYS A 69 7.90 -1.25 -6.92
C LYS A 69 8.54 -1.08 -5.56
N ASN A 70 9.40 -2.02 -5.16
CA ASN A 70 9.98 -2.07 -3.80
C ASN A 70 10.85 -0.86 -3.44
N ASN A 71 11.27 -0.05 -4.42
CA ASN A 71 12.06 1.16 -4.23
C ASN A 71 11.23 2.46 -4.20
N GLU A 72 9.90 2.34 -4.22
CA GLU A 72 8.97 3.47 -4.20
C GLU A 72 8.27 3.59 -2.84
N THR A 73 7.88 4.82 -2.50
CA THR A 73 7.03 5.12 -1.34
C THR A 73 5.62 5.42 -1.83
N TYR A 74 4.66 4.65 -1.33
CA TYR A 74 3.24 4.86 -1.62
C TYR A 74 2.57 5.60 -0.46
N HIS A 75 1.54 6.39 -0.76
CA HIS A 75 0.74 7.08 0.25
C HIS A 75 -0.64 6.41 0.34
N VAL A 76 -0.98 5.89 1.51
CA VAL A 76 -2.16 5.04 1.71
C VAL A 76 -3.01 5.48 2.89
N ASP A 77 -4.26 5.05 2.90
CA ASP A 77 -5.18 5.08 4.05
C ASP A 77 -5.75 3.68 4.24
N LEU A 78 -5.72 3.17 5.48
CA LEU A 78 -6.12 1.80 5.83
C LEU A 78 -7.58 1.73 6.29
#